data_AF-A0A210QGR3-F1
#
_entry.id   AF-A0A210QGR3-F1
#
_cell.length_a   1.000
_cell.length_b   1.000
_cell.length_c   1.000
_cell.angle_alpha   90.00
_cell.angle_beta   90.00
_cell.angle_gamma   90.00
#
_symmetry.space_group_name_H-M   'P 1'
#
loop_
_entity.id
_entity.type
_entity.pdbx_description
1 polymer ?
#
loop_
_entity_poly.entity_id
_entity_poly.type
_entity_poly.pdbx_seq_one_letter_code
_entity_poly.pdbx_strand_id
1 'polypeptide(L)'
;MKRSGGEHEKGGKEAFRKWFSYIGERRSLSVLNLKEKTLEIRTSPDKPNIMLVVHKIPTSLQMAMAWLVDALSDSNCPRTILYCHSIKDASNIYSYLKTELPECDMLDIFHCETPEEKKTNIIKELQTVDSQLKMVIATSALGMGIDVADTHSVIVYIVPKHLTDIIQEIGRVGRDGRSSVAMLLYNSYHLNKVDPDVKEM
;
A
#
# COMPACT_ATOMS: atom_id res chain seq x y z
N MET A 1 -13.00 25.28 -39.47
CA MET A 1 -12.37 26.27 -38.57
C MET A 1 -12.19 25.63 -37.20
N LYS A 2 -11.01 25.04 -36.92
CA LYS A 2 -10.68 24.48 -35.59
C LYS A 2 -10.43 25.64 -34.61
N ARG A 3 -11.00 25.60 -33.40
CA ARG A 3 -10.55 26.44 -32.29
C ARG A 3 -10.03 25.57 -31.16
N SER A 4 -8.74 25.75 -30.94
CA SER A 4 -7.92 25.35 -29.80
C SER A 4 -8.47 25.93 -28.50
N GLY A 5 -8.72 25.08 -27.49
CA GLY A 5 -9.22 25.50 -26.18
C GLY A 5 -8.90 24.51 -25.08
N GLY A 6 -7.72 23.88 -25.11
CA GLY A 6 -7.34 22.84 -24.13
C GLY A 6 -6.02 23.08 -23.37
N GLU A 7 -5.19 24.05 -23.78
CA GLU A 7 -3.84 24.19 -23.22
C GLU A 7 -3.74 25.18 -22.05
N HIS A 8 -4.66 26.15 -21.94
CA HIS A 8 -4.59 27.18 -20.90
C HIS A 8 -5.04 26.70 -19.50
N GLU A 9 -5.91 25.68 -19.41
CA GLU A 9 -6.46 25.24 -18.12
C GLU A 9 -5.53 24.26 -17.36
N LYS A 10 -4.70 23.50 -18.10
CA LYS A 10 -3.71 22.59 -17.51
C LYS A 10 -2.56 23.33 -16.83
N GLY A 11 -2.07 24.42 -17.44
CA GLY A 11 -0.98 25.23 -16.88
C GLY A 11 -1.32 25.91 -15.55
N GLY A 12 -2.58 26.32 -15.35
CA GLY A 12 -3.02 26.96 -14.11
C GLY A 12 -3.08 26.00 -12.91
N LYS A 13 -3.56 24.77 -13.12
CA LYS A 13 -3.62 23.75 -12.06
C LYS A 13 -2.23 23.29 -11.64
N GLU A 14 -1.30 23.17 -12.60
CA GLU A 14 0.08 22.76 -12.33
C GLU A 14 0.89 23.87 -11.65
N ALA A 15 0.71 25.13 -12.06
CA ALA A 15 1.29 26.29 -11.37
C ALA A 15 0.76 26.41 -9.93
N PHE A 16 -0.54 26.15 -9.71
CA PHE A 16 -1.15 26.18 -8.39
C PHE A 16 -0.66 25.03 -7.49
N ARG A 17 -0.50 23.81 -8.04
CA ARG A 17 0.11 22.67 -7.32
C ARG A 17 1.56 22.97 -6.92
N LYS A 18 2.36 23.50 -7.85
CA LYS A 18 3.74 23.95 -7.57
C LYS A 18 3.77 25.05 -6.51
N TRP A 19 2.83 25.99 -6.55
CA TRP A 19 2.70 27.06 -5.57
C TRP A 19 2.32 26.55 -4.17
N PHE A 20 1.42 25.57 -4.08
CA PHE A 20 1.07 24.92 -2.80
C PHE A 20 2.25 24.12 -2.21
N SER A 21 2.98 23.35 -3.04
CA SER A 21 4.23 22.69 -2.60
C SER A 21 5.23 23.70 -2.08
N TYR A 22 5.42 24.78 -2.83
CA TYR A 22 6.33 25.88 -2.49
C TYR A 22 5.97 26.59 -1.19
N ILE A 23 4.67 26.78 -0.90
CA ILE A 23 4.21 27.34 0.39
C ILE A 23 4.43 26.36 1.54
N GLY A 24 4.13 25.08 1.34
CA GLY A 24 4.36 24.04 2.34
C GLY A 24 5.84 23.96 2.72
N GLU A 25 6.73 23.96 1.73
CA GLU A 25 8.18 23.95 1.89
C GLU A 25 8.67 25.19 2.66
N ARG A 26 8.24 26.40 2.26
CA ARG A 26 8.62 27.63 2.97
C ARG A 26 8.10 27.69 4.39
N ARG A 27 6.91 27.13 4.66
CA ARG A 27 6.39 27.03 6.02
C ARG A 27 7.28 26.14 6.87
N SER A 28 7.68 24.97 6.39
CA SER A 28 8.61 24.09 7.10
C SER A 28 9.96 24.74 7.37
N LEU A 29 10.54 25.43 6.37
CA LEU A 29 11.80 26.16 6.54
C LEU A 29 11.69 27.29 7.58
N SER A 30 10.57 28.03 7.58
CA SER A 30 10.34 29.12 8.53
C SER A 30 10.12 28.62 9.96
N VAL A 31 9.37 27.53 10.14
CA VAL A 31 9.12 26.93 11.46
C VAL A 31 10.40 26.34 12.05
N LEU A 32 11.24 25.73 11.21
CA LEU A 32 12.51 25.13 11.62
C LEU A 32 13.66 26.17 11.67
N ASN A 33 13.38 27.45 11.40
CA ASN A 33 14.36 28.54 11.35
C ASN A 33 15.59 28.21 10.46
N LEU A 34 15.35 27.48 9.37
CA LEU A 34 16.37 27.07 8.42
C LEU A 34 16.76 28.26 7.54
N LYS A 35 18.07 28.50 7.38
CA LYS A 35 18.59 29.61 6.58
C LYS A 35 18.27 29.40 5.09
N GLU A 36 18.17 30.48 4.32
CA GLU A 36 17.90 30.43 2.87
C GLU A 36 18.92 29.61 2.07
N LYS A 37 20.11 29.33 2.63
CA LYS A 37 21.16 28.49 2.02
C LYS A 37 21.10 27.00 2.44
N THR A 38 19.95 26.52 2.91
CA THR A 38 19.79 25.10 3.26
C THR A 38 19.96 24.23 2.02
N LEU A 39 20.83 23.22 2.12
CA LEU A 39 20.98 22.21 1.07
C LEU A 39 19.71 21.38 0.99
N GLU A 40 19.06 21.42 -0.17
CA GLU A 40 17.89 20.59 -0.45
C GLU A 40 18.30 19.34 -1.23
N ILE A 41 17.96 18.17 -0.71
CA ILE A 41 18.19 16.90 -1.38
C ILE A 41 16.82 16.33 -1.78
N ARG A 42 16.56 16.28 -3.08
CA ARG A 42 15.38 15.65 -3.66
C ARG A 42 15.78 14.31 -4.27
N THR A 43 15.15 13.24 -3.82
CA THR A 43 15.32 11.90 -4.40
C THR A 43 14.02 11.43 -5.02
N SER A 44 14.11 10.60 -6.05
CA SER A 44 12.94 9.95 -6.63
C SER A 44 12.38 8.91 -5.64
N PRO A 45 11.04 8.81 -5.49
CA PRO A 45 10.42 7.71 -4.75
C PRO A 45 10.43 6.39 -5.55
N ASP A 46 10.87 6.42 -6.81
CA ASP A 46 10.87 5.26 -7.69
C ASP A 46 11.75 4.11 -7.15
N LYS A 47 11.22 2.90 -7.25
CA LYS A 47 11.87 1.66 -6.81
C LYS A 47 11.81 0.64 -7.95
N PRO A 48 12.83 0.60 -8.82
CA PRO A 48 12.81 -0.23 -10.03
C PRO A 48 12.80 -1.75 -9.72
N ASN A 49 13.12 -2.15 -8.49
CA ASN A 49 13.04 -3.53 -8.03
C ASN A 49 11.63 -3.96 -7.62
N ILE A 50 10.63 -3.08 -7.68
CA ILE A 50 9.23 -3.40 -7.37
C ILE A 50 8.44 -3.46 -8.68
N MET A 51 7.97 -4.64 -9.04
CA MET A 51 7.04 -4.82 -10.15
C MET A 51 5.62 -4.47 -9.69
N LEU A 52 5.03 -3.45 -10.33
CA LEU A 52 3.65 -3.06 -10.09
C LEU A 52 2.68 -3.86 -10.97
N VAL A 53 1.71 -4.52 -10.35
CA VAL A 53 0.66 -5.28 -11.02
C VAL A 53 -0.69 -4.70 -10.62
N VAL A 54 -1.54 -4.36 -11.58
CA VAL A 54 -2.88 -3.84 -11.31
C VAL A 54 -3.91 -4.87 -11.78
N HIS A 55 -4.79 -5.29 -10.88
CA HIS A 55 -5.76 -6.35 -11.16
C HIS A 55 -7.18 -5.92 -10.81
N LYS A 56 -8.09 -6.08 -11.77
CA LYS A 56 -9.52 -5.83 -11.56
C LYS A 56 -10.16 -7.03 -10.89
N ILE A 57 -10.74 -6.82 -9.72
CA ILE A 57 -11.45 -7.85 -8.96
C ILE A 57 -12.97 -7.66 -9.06
N PRO A 58 -13.75 -8.75 -8.95
CA PRO A 58 -15.20 -8.68 -8.79
C PRO A 58 -15.57 -8.02 -7.45
N THR A 59 -16.81 -7.59 -7.33
CA THR A 59 -17.34 -6.99 -6.09
C THR A 59 -17.59 -8.04 -5.00
N SER A 60 -17.78 -9.30 -5.37
CA SER A 60 -17.87 -10.42 -4.42
C SER A 60 -16.50 -10.69 -3.81
N LEU A 61 -16.44 -10.65 -2.48
CA LEU A 61 -15.22 -10.93 -1.71
C LEU A 61 -14.67 -12.32 -2.01
N GLN A 62 -15.54 -13.32 -2.04
CA GLN A 62 -15.16 -14.72 -2.27
C GLN A 62 -14.49 -14.88 -3.63
N MET A 63 -15.13 -14.36 -4.69
CA MET A 63 -14.55 -14.41 -6.03
C MET A 63 -13.26 -13.58 -6.14
N ALA A 64 -13.17 -12.45 -5.42
CA ALA A 64 -11.99 -11.58 -5.43
C ALA A 64 -10.78 -12.20 -4.72
N MET A 65 -11.02 -13.07 -3.73
CA MET A 65 -10.00 -13.65 -2.85
C MET A 65 -9.77 -15.15 -3.07
N ALA A 66 -10.54 -15.81 -3.95
CA ALA A 66 -10.41 -17.25 -4.19
C ALA A 66 -8.98 -17.68 -4.52
N TRP A 67 -8.26 -16.89 -5.32
CA TRP A 67 -6.87 -17.17 -5.68
C TRP A 67 -5.89 -17.12 -4.49
N LEU A 68 -6.22 -16.40 -3.42
CA LEU A 68 -5.42 -16.39 -2.19
C LEU A 68 -5.55 -17.70 -1.42
N VAL A 69 -6.70 -18.39 -1.53
CA VAL A 69 -6.88 -19.71 -0.92
C VAL A 69 -5.92 -20.70 -1.58
N ASP A 70 -5.84 -20.69 -2.91
CA ASP A 70 -4.90 -21.51 -3.66
C ASP A 70 -3.44 -21.15 -3.32
N ALA A 71 -3.12 -19.84 -3.26
CA ALA A 71 -1.78 -19.37 -2.94
C ALA A 71 -1.33 -19.75 -1.52
N LEU A 72 -2.21 -19.65 -0.52
CA LEU A 72 -1.91 -20.01 0.87
C LEU A 72 -1.88 -21.52 1.12
N SER A 73 -2.47 -22.31 0.21
CA SER A 73 -2.36 -23.77 0.24
C SER A 73 -0.98 -24.25 -0.23
N ASP A 74 -0.23 -23.41 -0.94
CA ASP A 74 1.15 -23.69 -1.33
C ASP A 74 2.13 -23.25 -0.23
N SER A 75 2.92 -24.20 0.26
CA SER A 75 4.00 -23.96 1.22
C SER A 75 5.05 -22.93 0.75
N ASN A 76 5.16 -22.71 -0.57
CA ASN A 76 6.10 -21.75 -1.17
C ASN A 76 5.51 -20.34 -1.32
N CYS A 77 4.37 -20.04 -0.69
CA CYS A 77 3.80 -18.70 -0.68
C CYS A 77 4.83 -17.67 -0.18
N PRO A 78 5.14 -16.62 -0.98
CA PRO A 78 6.05 -15.57 -0.54
C PRO A 78 5.45 -14.80 0.63
N ARG A 79 6.31 -14.27 1.50
CA ARG A 79 5.87 -13.37 2.57
C ARG A 79 5.16 -12.15 1.98
N THR A 80 3.89 -12.01 2.33
CA THR A 80 2.97 -11.05 1.73
C THR A 80 2.23 -10.25 2.80
N ILE A 81 2.21 -8.93 2.64
CA ILE A 81 1.34 -8.05 3.43
C ILE A 81 0.14 -7.67 2.57
N LEU A 82 -1.07 -7.93 3.05
CA LEU A 82 -2.30 -7.52 2.40
C LEU A 82 -2.87 -6.29 3.12
N TYR A 83 -2.73 -5.12 2.52
CA TYR A 83 -3.27 -3.87 3.05
C TYR A 83 -4.74 -3.69 2.73
N CYS A 84 -5.53 -3.38 3.75
CA CYS A 84 -6.93 -3.03 3.68
C CYS A 84 -7.14 -1.61 4.20
N HIS A 85 -8.07 -0.89 3.59
CA HIS A 85 -8.42 0.47 4.03
C HIS A 85 -9.19 0.49 5.37
N SER A 86 -9.99 -0.54 5.65
CA SER A 86 -10.81 -0.61 6.86
C SER A 86 -10.58 -1.90 7.66
N ILE A 87 -10.78 -1.82 8.97
CA ILE A 87 -10.76 -2.99 9.87
C ILE A 87 -11.83 -3.99 9.44
N LYS A 88 -13.00 -3.49 9.00
CA LYS A 88 -14.09 -4.34 8.51
C LYS A 88 -13.65 -5.18 7.31
N ASP A 89 -12.97 -4.58 6.33
CA ASP A 89 -12.49 -5.31 5.15
C ASP A 89 -11.42 -6.32 5.54
N ALA A 90 -10.47 -5.92 6.40
CA ALA A 90 -9.45 -6.82 6.94
C ALA A 90 -10.07 -8.04 7.63
N SER A 91 -11.03 -7.81 8.53
CA SER A 91 -11.73 -8.87 9.27
C SER A 91 -12.55 -9.76 8.35
N ASN A 92 -13.23 -9.20 7.34
CA ASN A 92 -14.00 -9.98 6.37
C ASN A 92 -13.11 -10.91 5.54
N ILE A 93 -11.98 -10.41 5.01
CA ILE A 93 -11.03 -11.23 4.24
C ILE A 93 -10.43 -12.31 5.13
N TYR A 94 -9.98 -11.93 6.34
CA TYR A 94 -9.40 -12.88 7.29
C TYR A 94 -10.38 -13.99 7.66
N SER A 95 -11.64 -13.65 7.94
CA SER A 95 -12.68 -14.62 8.28
C SER A 95 -13.00 -15.55 7.11
N TYR A 96 -13.06 -15.01 5.89
CA TYR A 96 -13.23 -15.82 4.68
C TYR A 96 -12.08 -16.82 4.51
N LEU A 97 -10.83 -16.36 4.52
CA LEU A 97 -9.66 -17.23 4.35
C LEU A 97 -9.53 -18.28 5.46
N LYS A 98 -9.81 -17.92 6.73
CA LYS A 98 -9.83 -18.89 7.83
C LYS A 98 -10.98 -19.91 7.74
N THR A 99 -12.08 -19.56 7.08
CA THR A 99 -13.18 -20.51 6.84
C THR A 99 -12.79 -21.52 5.76
N GLU A 100 -12.16 -21.06 4.68
CA GLU A 100 -11.69 -21.94 3.59
C GLU A 100 -10.45 -22.75 4.00
N LEU A 101 -9.59 -22.20 4.87
CA LEU A 101 -8.36 -22.82 5.37
C LEU A 101 -8.30 -22.82 6.91
N PRO A 102 -9.07 -23.69 7.61
CA PRO A 102 -9.14 -23.69 9.07
C PRO A 102 -7.81 -23.99 9.76
N GLU A 103 -6.97 -24.82 9.15
CA GLU A 103 -5.68 -25.26 9.70
C GLU A 103 -4.49 -24.41 9.21
N CYS A 104 -4.75 -23.30 8.51
CA CYS A 104 -3.67 -22.45 8.00
C CYS A 104 -3.09 -21.56 9.10
N ASP A 105 -1.95 -21.96 9.66
CA ASP A 105 -1.19 -21.18 10.64
C ASP A 105 -0.31 -20.08 10.00
N MET A 106 -0.27 -20.02 8.68
CA MET A 106 0.56 -19.08 7.91
C MET A 106 -0.10 -17.70 7.74
N LEU A 107 -1.32 -17.50 8.27
CA LEU A 107 -2.16 -16.33 8.08
C LEU A 107 -2.56 -15.68 9.41
N ASP A 108 -2.34 -14.36 9.51
CA ASP A 108 -2.79 -13.56 10.66
C ASP A 108 -3.38 -12.19 10.27
N ILE A 109 -3.99 -11.50 11.24
CA ILE A 109 -4.60 -10.18 11.07
C ILE A 109 -4.02 -9.14 12.03
N PHE A 110 -3.71 -7.95 11.51
CA PHE A 110 -3.11 -6.85 12.25
C PHE A 110 -3.85 -5.51 12.02
N HIS A 111 -4.46 -4.96 13.06
CA HIS A 111 -5.06 -3.63 13.05
C HIS A 111 -4.97 -2.97 14.43
N CYS A 112 -5.45 -1.74 14.57
CA CYS A 112 -5.36 -1.00 15.84
C CYS A 112 -6.05 -1.71 17.01
N GLU A 113 -7.18 -2.39 16.76
CA GLU A 113 -7.92 -3.18 17.76
C GLU A 113 -7.34 -4.59 18.03
N THR A 114 -6.27 -5.01 17.36
CA THR A 114 -5.62 -6.30 17.66
C THR A 114 -5.03 -6.26 19.07
N PRO A 115 -5.22 -7.31 19.92
CA PRO A 115 -4.64 -7.35 21.26
C PRO A 115 -3.12 -7.14 21.24
N GLU A 116 -2.59 -6.42 22.22
CA GLU A 116 -1.18 -6.00 22.23
C GLU A 116 -0.20 -7.19 22.27
N GLU A 117 -0.54 -8.24 23.01
CA GLU A 117 0.21 -9.50 23.03
C GLU A 117 0.29 -10.11 21.62
N LYS A 118 -0.84 -10.14 20.90
CA LYS A 118 -0.90 -10.66 19.53
C LYS A 118 -0.13 -9.79 18.55
N LYS A 119 -0.22 -8.45 18.67
CA LYS A 119 0.59 -7.52 17.85
C LYS A 119 2.09 -7.78 18.03
N THR A 120 2.53 -7.95 19.28
CA THR A 120 3.94 -8.22 19.61
C THR A 120 4.40 -9.53 18.96
N ASN A 121 3.59 -10.58 19.05
CA ASN A 121 3.89 -11.88 18.43
C ASN A 121 3.97 -11.79 16.90
N ILE A 122 2.97 -11.16 16.26
CA ILE A 122 2.96 -10.96 14.80
C ILE A 122 4.21 -10.19 14.35
N ILE A 123 4.58 -9.11 15.04
CA ILE A 123 5.77 -8.32 14.70
C ILE A 123 7.04 -9.17 14.81
N LYS A 124 7.16 -9.97 15.88
CA LYS A 124 8.31 -10.86 16.07
C LYS A 124 8.40 -11.91 14.96
N GLU A 125 7.28 -12.50 14.56
CA GLU A 125 7.23 -13.45 13.45
C GLU A 125 7.56 -12.80 12.11
N LEU A 126 7.06 -11.59 11.87
CA LEU A 126 7.36 -10.78 10.69
C LEU A 126 8.83 -10.36 10.59
N GLN A 127 9.55 -10.28 11.71
CA GLN A 127 11.00 -10.01 11.75
C GLN A 127 11.85 -11.28 11.65
N THR A 128 11.26 -12.46 11.84
CA THR A 128 11.96 -13.75 11.79
C THR A 128 12.00 -14.25 10.35
N VAL A 129 13.20 -14.49 9.79
CA VAL A 129 13.39 -14.90 8.39
C VAL A 129 12.60 -16.19 8.06
N ASP A 130 12.77 -17.23 8.87
CA ASP A 130 12.16 -18.55 8.65
C ASP A 130 10.78 -18.73 9.33
N SER A 131 10.06 -17.63 9.55
CA SER A 131 8.73 -17.71 10.18
C SER A 131 7.73 -18.49 9.32
N GLN A 132 6.86 -19.23 10.00
CA GLN A 132 5.69 -19.88 9.42
C GLN A 132 4.65 -18.86 8.96
N LEU A 133 4.60 -17.68 9.60
CA LEU A 133 3.73 -16.60 9.18
C LEU A 133 4.16 -16.08 7.80
N LYS A 134 3.33 -16.35 6.78
CA LYS A 134 3.56 -15.89 5.41
C LYS A 134 2.67 -14.73 5.01
N MET A 135 1.47 -14.62 5.56
CA MET A 135 0.54 -13.56 5.19
C MET A 135 -0.01 -12.84 6.39
N VAL A 136 0.04 -11.51 6.34
CA VAL A 136 -0.64 -10.65 7.31
C VAL A 136 -1.61 -9.74 6.60
N ILE A 137 -2.88 -9.84 6.97
CA ILE A 137 -3.90 -8.89 6.56
C ILE A 137 -3.85 -7.71 7.52
N ALA A 138 -3.55 -6.53 6.99
CA ALA A 138 -3.26 -5.37 7.81
C ALA A 138 -4.03 -4.14 7.36
N THR A 139 -4.27 -3.21 8.30
CA THR A 139 -4.58 -1.83 7.95
C THR A 139 -3.32 -0.97 8.01
N SER A 140 -3.45 0.33 7.70
CA SER A 140 -2.37 1.31 7.82
C SER A 140 -1.71 1.36 9.22
N ALA A 141 -2.35 0.78 10.24
CA ALA A 141 -1.79 0.60 11.58
C ALA A 141 -0.48 -0.21 11.61
N LEU A 142 -0.28 -1.17 10.68
CA LEU A 142 1.00 -1.89 10.56
C LEU A 142 2.12 -0.95 10.06
N GLY A 143 1.74 0.16 9.43
CA GLY A 143 2.67 1.02 8.72
C GLY A 143 3.53 1.94 9.59
N MET A 144 3.12 2.22 10.82
CA MET A 144 3.85 3.16 11.68
C MET A 144 4.94 2.45 12.47
N GLY A 145 6.16 2.40 11.92
CA GLY A 145 7.37 2.03 12.67
C GLY A 145 7.73 0.55 12.71
N ILE A 146 7.02 -0.32 12.01
CA ILE A 146 7.36 -1.75 11.92
C ILE A 146 8.23 -1.97 10.68
N ASP A 147 9.47 -2.40 10.91
CA ASP A 147 10.36 -2.91 9.87
C ASP A 147 10.09 -4.41 9.71
N VAL A 148 9.40 -4.77 8.63
CA VAL A 148 9.14 -6.17 8.29
C VAL A 148 10.30 -6.65 7.42
N ALA A 149 11.14 -7.50 7.99
CA ALA A 149 12.25 -8.12 7.26
C ALA A 149 11.72 -8.98 6.11
N ASP A 150 12.44 -8.98 4.98
CA ASP A 150 12.21 -9.87 3.84
C ASP A 150 10.80 -9.87 3.24
N THR A 151 10.10 -8.73 3.27
CA THR A 151 8.82 -8.63 2.54
C THR A 151 9.08 -8.26 1.09
N HIS A 152 8.76 -9.21 0.21
CA HIS A 152 8.89 -9.07 -1.25
C HIS A 152 7.55 -9.03 -1.98
N SER A 153 6.45 -9.16 -1.25
CA SER A 153 5.11 -9.13 -1.84
C SER A 153 4.20 -8.24 -1.00
N VAL A 154 3.48 -7.35 -1.66
CA VAL A 154 2.43 -6.55 -1.04
C VAL A 154 1.21 -6.55 -1.93
N ILE A 155 0.05 -6.72 -1.32
CA ILE A 155 -1.25 -6.63 -1.97
C ILE A 155 -1.97 -5.45 -1.34
N VAL A 156 -2.46 -4.54 -2.16
CA VAL A 156 -3.33 -3.45 -1.71
C VAL A 156 -4.75 -3.79 -2.14
N TYR A 157 -5.57 -4.20 -1.17
CA TYR A 157 -6.98 -4.48 -1.38
C TYR A 157 -7.75 -3.17 -1.49
N ILE A 158 -8.29 -2.94 -2.69
CA ILE A 158 -8.93 -1.70 -3.09
C ILE A 158 -7.94 -0.54 -3.09
N VAL A 159 -7.61 -0.08 -4.29
CA VAL A 159 -6.76 1.10 -4.50
C VAL A 159 -7.17 2.27 -3.59
N PRO A 160 -6.24 2.82 -2.80
CA PRO A 160 -6.44 4.02 -2.01
C PRO A 160 -6.91 5.21 -2.84
N LYS A 161 -7.49 6.19 -2.14
CA LYS A 161 -7.97 7.42 -2.79
C LYS A 161 -6.83 8.25 -3.36
N HIS A 162 -5.71 8.31 -2.63
CA HIS A 162 -4.57 9.18 -2.94
C HIS A 162 -3.38 8.35 -3.41
N LEU A 163 -2.68 8.86 -4.43
CA LEU A 163 -1.46 8.23 -4.97
C LEU A 163 -0.35 8.11 -3.92
N THR A 164 -0.27 9.07 -3.00
CA THR A 164 0.70 9.06 -1.89
C THR A 164 0.54 7.84 -1.00
N ASP A 165 -0.71 7.39 -0.79
CA ASP A 165 -1.00 6.24 0.07
C ASP A 165 -0.51 4.96 -0.62
N ILE A 166 -0.76 4.82 -1.93
CA ILE A 166 -0.24 3.72 -2.76
C ILE A 166 1.29 3.67 -2.65
N ILE A 167 1.96 4.80 -2.90
CA ILE A 167 3.44 4.87 -2.85
C ILE A 167 3.97 4.49 -1.46
N GLN A 168 3.31 4.93 -0.39
CA GLN A 168 3.71 4.59 0.97
C GLN A 168 3.50 3.11 1.31
N GLU A 169 2.40 2.52 0.86
CA GLU A 169 2.08 1.10 1.07
C GLU A 169 3.04 0.19 0.29
N ILE A 170 3.21 0.43 -1.01
CA ILE A 170 4.13 -0.37 -1.85
C ILE A 170 5.59 -0.12 -1.48
N GLY A 171 5.92 1.07 -0.99
CA GLY A 171 7.27 1.43 -0.56
C GLY A 171 7.79 0.63 0.63
N ARG A 172 6.96 -0.22 1.24
CA ARG A 172 7.33 -1.09 2.37
C ARG A 172 8.06 -2.36 1.97
N VAL A 173 7.91 -2.79 0.72
CA VAL A 173 8.62 -3.97 0.21
C VAL A 173 9.92 -3.60 -0.50
N GLY A 174 10.77 -4.59 -0.73
CA GLY A 174 11.98 -4.45 -1.54
C GLY A 174 13.01 -3.45 -1.00
N ARG A 175 13.14 -3.33 0.33
CA ARG A 175 14.12 -2.43 0.97
C ARG A 175 15.57 -2.85 0.75
N ASP A 176 15.79 -4.13 0.50
CA ASP A 176 17.08 -4.75 0.25
C ASP A 176 17.48 -4.76 -1.24
N GLY A 177 16.65 -4.16 -2.11
CA GLY A 177 16.88 -4.11 -3.55
C GLY A 177 16.56 -5.41 -4.30
N ARG A 178 16.08 -6.46 -3.64
CA ARG A 178 15.63 -7.68 -4.32
C ARG A 178 14.30 -7.45 -5.05
N SER A 179 14.06 -8.29 -6.06
CA SER A 179 12.83 -8.28 -6.84
C SER A 179 11.63 -8.46 -5.92
N SER A 180 10.69 -7.54 -6.00
CA SER A 180 9.48 -7.52 -5.19
C SER A 180 8.26 -7.24 -6.07
N VAL A 181 7.08 -7.59 -5.61
CA VAL A 181 5.82 -7.42 -6.34
C VAL A 181 4.86 -6.60 -5.49
N ALA A 182 4.26 -5.59 -6.10
CA ALA A 182 3.16 -4.82 -5.53
C ALA A 182 1.91 -5.04 -6.39
N MET A 183 0.90 -5.70 -5.84
CA MET A 183 -0.37 -5.95 -6.50
C MET A 183 -1.44 -5.00 -6.00
N LEU A 184 -2.00 -4.18 -6.89
CA LEU A 184 -3.10 -3.29 -6.61
C LEU A 184 -4.41 -3.90 -7.10
N LEU A 185 -5.32 -4.16 -6.17
CA LEU A 185 -6.65 -4.68 -6.49
C LEU A 185 -7.64 -3.52 -6.59
N TYR A 186 -8.49 -3.53 -7.62
CA TYR A 186 -9.55 -2.54 -7.75
C TYR A 186 -10.83 -3.15 -8.28
N ASN A 187 -11.97 -2.54 -7.96
CA ASN A 187 -13.21 -2.79 -8.66
C ASN A 187 -13.77 -1.48 -9.22
N SER A 188 -14.73 -1.59 -10.14
CA SER A 188 -15.31 -0.43 -10.83
C SER A 188 -15.99 0.56 -9.87
N TYR A 189 -16.52 0.09 -8.73
CA TYR A 189 -17.17 0.95 -7.75
C TYR A 189 -16.16 1.85 -7.03
N HIS A 190 -15.05 1.30 -6.56
CA HIS A 190 -14.03 2.06 -5.83
C HIS A 190 -13.19 2.94 -6.75
N LEU A 191 -12.91 2.49 -7.98
CA LEU A 191 -12.17 3.30 -8.95
C LEU A 191 -12.88 4.63 -9.27
N ASN A 192 -14.21 4.69 -9.16
CA ASN A 192 -14.93 5.94 -9.37
C ASN A 192 -14.69 6.98 -8.26
N LYS A 193 -14.20 6.55 -7.08
CA LYS A 193 -14.02 7.39 -5.89
C LYS A 193 -12.57 7.85 -5.65
N VAL A 194 -11.62 7.36 -6.44
CA VAL A 194 -10.20 7.75 -6.32
C VAL A 194 -9.90 9.03 -7.10
N ASP A 195 -8.81 9.70 -6.72
CA ASP A 195 -8.35 10.91 -7.38
C ASP A 195 -7.92 10.62 -8.85
N PRO A 196 -7.99 11.62 -9.74
CA PRO A 196 -7.59 11.45 -11.15
C PRO A 196 -6.17 10.91 -11.31
N ASP A 197 -5.24 11.36 -10.46
CA ASP A 197 -3.84 10.93 -10.49
C ASP A 197 -3.68 9.40 -10.30
N VAL A 198 -4.57 8.76 -9.55
CA VAL A 198 -4.56 7.29 -9.35
C VAL A 198 -5.05 6.56 -10.60
N LYS A 199 -5.90 7.19 -11.42
CA LYS A 199 -6.43 6.62 -12.67
C LYS A 199 -5.46 6.78 -13.84
N GLU A 200 -4.56 7.75 -13.75
CA GLU A 200 -3.56 8.08 -14.76
C GLU A 200 -2.21 7.36 -14.52
N MET A 201 -2.07 6.64 -13.40
CA MET A 201 -0.92 5.80 -13.07
C MET A 201 -0.90 4.53 -13.93
#